data_AF-A0A4R1GJC0-F1
#
_entry.id   AF-A0A4R1GJC0-F1
#
_cell.length_a   1.000
_cell.length_b   1.000
_cell.length_c   1.000
_cell.angle_alpha   90.00
_cell.angle_beta   90.00
_cell.angle_gamma   90.00
#
_symmetry.space_group_name_H-M   'P 1'
#
loop_
_entity.id
_entity.type
_entity.pdbx_description
1 polymer ?
#
loop_
_entity_poly.entity_id
_entity_poly.type
_entity_poly.pdbx_seq_one_letter_code
_entity_poly.pdbx_strand_id
1 'polypeptide(L)'
;MTDQTLNGIQVNGIGYSVVSAEPGVFSPWDYGIEPESVCSSNWSGYVAGYEVVEDVLRLSSLSVGWSPPRKRPKSQQLAPDDPLRILDDWDPAPLPALNGVEPESIGGGYMHYADLAMPLDYSGRILGCSGDPDSPLPGECQVFTFESGRLVEIVESSWSGFLELL
;
A
#
# COMPACT_ATOMS: atom_id res chain seq x y z
N MET A 1 -1.70 -8.19 20.05
CA MET A 1 -2.09 -6.89 19.48
C MET A 1 -1.65 -6.94 18.04
N THR A 2 -2.58 -7.06 17.09
CA THR A 2 -2.29 -7.05 15.64
C THR A 2 -2.48 -5.62 15.18
N ASP A 3 -1.42 -4.85 15.25
CA ASP A 3 -1.35 -3.50 14.69
C ASP A 3 -1.54 -3.60 13.17
N GLN A 4 -2.62 -3.03 12.64
CA GLN A 4 -2.88 -3.04 11.19
C GLN A 4 -1.90 -2.08 10.54
N THR A 5 -1.11 -2.55 9.58
CA THR A 5 -0.22 -1.62 8.85
C THR A 5 -1.06 -0.80 7.89
N LEU A 6 -1.33 0.46 8.26
CA LEU A 6 -2.11 1.38 7.44
C LEU A 6 -1.23 2.09 6.40
N ASN A 7 -1.88 2.54 5.34
CA ASN A 7 -1.29 3.50 4.41
C ASN A 7 -0.97 4.81 5.16
N GLY A 8 0.06 5.52 4.73
CA GLY A 8 0.47 6.79 5.33
C GLY A 8 0.42 7.93 4.32
N ILE A 9 0.17 9.15 4.77
CA ILE A 9 0.31 10.37 3.97
C ILE A 9 1.14 11.41 4.72
N GLN A 10 2.11 12.03 4.03
CA GLN A 10 2.89 13.15 4.57
C GLN A 10 2.46 14.46 3.91
N VAL A 11 2.06 15.45 4.72
CA VAL A 11 1.65 16.79 4.26
C VAL A 11 2.42 17.85 5.05
N ASN A 12 3.10 18.77 4.36
CA ASN A 12 3.92 19.82 4.98
C ASN A 12 4.94 19.30 6.00
N GLY A 13 5.52 18.12 5.73
CA GLY A 13 6.47 17.46 6.63
C GLY A 13 5.84 16.65 7.77
N ILE A 14 4.52 16.71 7.96
CA ILE A 14 3.79 16.00 9.03
C ILE A 14 3.20 14.72 8.47
N GLY A 15 3.43 13.59 9.14
CA GLY A 15 2.90 12.28 8.77
C GLY A 15 1.58 11.95 9.44
N TYR A 16 0.66 11.36 8.68
CA TYR A 16 -0.66 10.90 9.12
C TYR A 16 -0.90 9.47 8.66
N SER A 17 -1.55 8.67 9.49
CA SER A 17 -2.12 7.39 9.10
C SER A 17 -3.39 7.64 8.30
N VAL A 18 -3.51 7.06 7.10
CA VAL A 18 -4.71 7.15 6.26
C VAL A 18 -5.77 6.22 6.83
N VAL A 19 -6.85 6.82 7.34
CA VAL A 19 -7.99 6.11 7.95
C VAL A 19 -9.04 5.78 6.89
N SER A 20 -9.30 6.71 5.97
CA SER A 20 -10.20 6.49 4.84
C SER A 20 -9.82 7.35 3.64
N ALA A 21 -10.25 6.92 2.46
CA ALA A 21 -10.14 7.69 1.24
C ALA A 21 -11.35 7.42 0.34
N GLU A 22 -11.92 8.49 -0.23
CA GLU A 22 -13.08 8.41 -1.11
C GLU A 22 -12.86 9.26 -2.38
N PRO A 23 -12.70 8.63 -3.56
CA PRO A 23 -12.50 7.19 -3.79
C PRO A 23 -11.15 6.69 -3.24
N GLY A 24 -10.85 5.39 -3.40
CA GLY A 24 -9.53 4.85 -3.09
C GLY A 24 -8.41 5.55 -3.89
N VAL A 25 -7.28 5.80 -3.26
CA VAL A 25 -6.22 6.67 -3.79
C VAL A 25 -5.38 6.00 -4.88
N PHE A 26 -5.02 4.73 -4.66
CA PHE A 26 -4.11 3.97 -5.52
C PHE A 26 -4.47 2.48 -5.47
N SER A 27 -4.31 1.79 -6.61
CA SER A 27 -4.50 0.35 -6.73
C SER A 27 -3.29 -0.27 -7.44
N PRO A 28 -2.53 -1.18 -6.79
CA PRO A 28 -1.41 -1.85 -7.46
C PRO A 28 -1.86 -2.73 -8.65
N TRP A 29 -3.12 -3.20 -8.66
CA TRP A 29 -3.67 -3.98 -9.76
C TRP A 29 -3.69 -3.23 -11.08
N ASP A 30 -3.83 -1.89 -11.04
CA ASP A 30 -3.83 -1.05 -12.25
C ASP A 30 -2.46 -1.06 -12.96
N TYR A 31 -1.43 -1.57 -12.27
CA TYR A 31 -0.04 -1.64 -12.72
C TYR A 31 0.44 -3.09 -12.89
N GLY A 32 -0.46 -4.06 -12.88
CA GLY A 32 -0.10 -5.49 -13.00
C GLY A 32 0.63 -6.05 -11.78
N ILE A 33 0.51 -5.38 -10.63
CA ILE A 33 1.03 -5.86 -9.36
C ILE A 33 -0.14 -6.44 -8.58
N GLU A 34 -0.12 -7.75 -8.33
CA GLU A 34 -1.13 -8.46 -7.56
C GLU A 34 -0.55 -8.82 -6.19
N PRO A 35 -0.81 -8.04 -5.13
CA PRO A 35 -0.20 -8.27 -3.83
C PRO A 35 -0.77 -9.52 -3.15
N GLU A 36 0.12 -10.32 -2.56
CA GLU A 36 -0.26 -11.47 -1.76
C GLU A 36 -0.47 -11.06 -0.29
N SER A 37 -1.45 -11.66 0.39
CA SER A 37 -1.58 -11.47 1.85
C SER A 37 -0.56 -12.36 2.57
N VAL A 38 0.62 -11.80 2.80
CA VAL A 38 1.76 -12.50 3.41
C VAL A 38 1.68 -12.54 4.94
N CYS A 39 0.89 -11.65 5.57
CA CYS A 39 0.63 -11.69 7.02
C CYS A 39 -0.82 -11.32 7.37
N SER A 40 -1.29 -11.78 8.55
CA SER A 40 -2.66 -11.55 9.01
C SER A 40 -2.94 -10.11 9.46
N SER A 41 -1.92 -9.27 9.58
CA SER A 41 -2.03 -7.83 9.89
C SER A 41 -2.03 -6.93 8.66
N ASN A 42 -2.01 -7.51 7.45
CA ASN A 42 -2.13 -6.79 6.18
C ASN A 42 -2.93 -7.62 5.17
N TRP A 43 -4.26 -7.48 5.21
CA TRP A 43 -5.18 -8.23 4.34
C TRP A 43 -5.25 -7.68 2.91
N SER A 44 -4.92 -6.40 2.69
CA SER A 44 -4.79 -5.85 1.33
C SER A 44 -3.55 -6.41 0.61
N GLY A 45 -2.59 -6.95 1.35
CA GLY A 45 -1.33 -7.46 0.82
C GLY A 45 -0.35 -6.36 0.44
N TYR A 46 -0.70 -5.07 0.61
CA TYR A 46 0.20 -3.96 0.32
C TYR A 46 0.00 -2.77 1.26
N VAL A 47 1.02 -1.93 1.35
CA VAL A 47 1.02 -0.66 2.08
C VAL A 47 1.57 0.42 1.15
N ALA A 48 0.80 1.46 0.93
CA ALA A 48 1.17 2.63 0.14
C ALA A 48 1.55 3.80 1.05
N GLY A 49 2.69 4.42 0.76
CA GLY A 49 3.11 5.69 1.34
C GLY A 49 2.85 6.82 0.35
N TYR A 50 2.15 7.85 0.79
CA TYR A 50 1.86 9.04 0.02
C TYR A 50 2.61 10.25 0.59
N GLU A 51 2.91 11.21 -0.27
CA GLU A 51 3.46 12.50 0.13
C GLU A 51 2.81 13.62 -0.69
N VAL A 52 2.72 14.81 -0.09
CA VAL A 52 2.34 16.03 -0.79
C VAL A 52 3.55 16.94 -0.89
N VAL A 53 4.01 17.16 -2.12
CA VAL A 53 5.17 18.01 -2.44
C VAL A 53 4.75 19.06 -3.45
N GLU A 54 4.93 20.34 -3.12
CA GLU A 54 4.50 21.47 -3.96
C GLU A 54 3.02 21.35 -4.38
N ASP A 55 2.18 21.02 -3.40
CA ASP A 55 0.74 20.76 -3.55
C ASP A 55 0.39 19.58 -4.48
N VAL A 56 1.35 18.74 -4.88
CA VAL A 56 1.10 17.53 -5.68
C VAL A 56 1.11 16.29 -4.81
N LEU A 57 0.04 15.50 -4.87
CA LEU A 57 -0.02 14.16 -4.31
C LEU A 57 0.86 13.21 -5.12
N ARG A 58 1.76 12.52 -4.43
CA ARG A 58 2.62 11.48 -5.00
C ARG A 58 2.52 10.19 -4.21
N LEU A 59 2.63 9.08 -4.90
CA LEU A 59 3.02 7.82 -4.29
C LEU A 59 4.54 7.88 -4.07
N SER A 60 4.95 7.92 -2.80
CA SER A 60 6.36 7.98 -2.41
C SER A 60 6.97 6.59 -2.26
N SER A 61 6.18 5.63 -1.79
CA SER A 61 6.61 4.26 -1.58
C SER A 61 5.47 3.25 -1.68
N LEU A 62 5.82 2.01 -2.01
CA LEU A 62 4.88 0.89 -2.04
C LEU A 62 5.57 -0.36 -1.51
N SER A 63 5.01 -0.97 -0.48
CA SER A 63 5.40 -2.31 -0.03
C SER A 63 4.32 -3.30 -0.46
N VAL A 64 4.69 -4.36 -1.17
CA VAL A 64 3.77 -5.42 -1.60
C VAL A 64 4.22 -6.77 -1.08
N GLY A 65 3.25 -7.57 -0.64
CA GLY A 65 3.45 -8.98 -0.38
C GLY A 65 3.69 -9.71 -1.70
N TRP A 66 4.80 -10.42 -1.75
CA TRP A 66 5.23 -11.22 -2.88
C TRP A 66 5.97 -12.45 -2.34
N SER A 67 5.23 -13.55 -2.22
CA SER A 67 5.72 -14.82 -1.69
C SER A 67 5.40 -15.95 -2.68
N PRO A 68 5.94 -15.89 -3.91
CA PRO A 68 5.70 -16.93 -4.90
C PRO A 68 6.13 -18.31 -4.36
N PRO A 69 5.48 -19.39 -4.82
CA PRO A 69 5.82 -20.74 -4.42
C PRO A 69 7.31 -21.00 -4.58
N ARG A 70 7.98 -21.46 -3.51
CA ARG A 70 9.39 -21.85 -3.60
C ARG A 70 9.50 -23.07 -4.49
N LYS A 71 10.37 -23.01 -5.51
CA LYS A 71 10.77 -24.21 -6.27
C LYS A 71 11.26 -25.27 -5.29
N ARG A 72 10.81 -26.50 -5.49
CA ARG A 72 11.30 -27.63 -4.67
C ARG A 72 12.80 -27.83 -4.91
N PRO A 73 13.56 -28.24 -3.88
CA PRO A 73 14.95 -28.59 -4.06
C PRO A 73 15.10 -29.70 -5.11
N LYS A 74 16.01 -29.54 -6.06
CA LYS A 74 16.28 -30.54 -7.14
C LYS A 74 16.67 -31.94 -6.64
N SER A 75 16.91 -32.12 -5.33
CA SER A 75 17.21 -33.40 -4.70
C SER A 75 15.99 -34.29 -4.43
N GLN A 76 14.76 -33.77 -4.54
CA GLN A 76 13.53 -34.57 -4.50
C GLN A 76 13.10 -34.90 -5.94
N GLN A 77 13.62 -36.00 -6.47
CA GLN A 77 13.25 -36.47 -7.79
C GLN A 77 11.87 -37.14 -7.72
N LEU A 78 10.83 -36.43 -8.16
CA LEU A 78 9.49 -37.01 -8.29
C LEU A 78 9.49 -38.09 -9.38
N ALA A 79 8.57 -39.04 -9.24
CA ALA A 79 8.32 -40.02 -10.29
C ALA A 79 7.93 -39.30 -11.62
N PRO A 80 8.23 -39.88 -12.79
CA PRO A 80 7.92 -39.26 -14.08
C PRO A 80 6.43 -38.92 -14.29
N ASP A 81 5.54 -39.62 -13.60
CA ASP A 81 4.07 -39.54 -13.68
C ASP A 81 3.44 -38.73 -12.53
N ASP A 82 4.24 -38.08 -11.68
CA ASP A 82 3.71 -37.28 -10.58
C ASP A 82 2.99 -36.02 -11.10
N PRO A 83 1.69 -35.83 -10.80
CA PRO A 83 0.91 -34.68 -11.26
C PRO A 83 1.42 -33.34 -10.73
N LEU A 84 2.24 -33.34 -9.67
CA LEU A 84 2.84 -32.14 -9.10
C LEU A 84 4.09 -31.67 -9.85
N ARG A 85 4.62 -32.41 -10.84
CA ARG A 85 5.78 -31.95 -11.65
C ARG A 85 5.55 -30.61 -12.35
N ILE A 86 4.29 -30.23 -12.58
CA ILE A 86 3.93 -28.93 -13.16
C ILE A 86 4.47 -27.73 -12.35
N LEU A 87 4.72 -27.92 -11.06
CA LEU A 87 5.30 -26.90 -10.18
C LEU A 87 6.81 -26.75 -10.34
N ASP A 88 7.49 -27.68 -11.01
CA ASP A 88 8.95 -27.64 -11.20
C ASP A 88 9.36 -26.67 -12.33
N ASP A 89 8.46 -26.47 -13.31
CA ASP A 89 8.61 -25.54 -14.44
C ASP A 89 7.93 -24.18 -14.20
N TRP A 90 7.30 -23.99 -13.03
CA TRP A 90 6.67 -22.72 -12.68
C TRP A 90 7.73 -21.69 -12.28
N ASP A 91 7.85 -20.62 -13.06
CA ASP A 91 8.60 -19.42 -12.69
C ASP A 91 7.62 -18.29 -12.38
N PRO A 92 7.65 -17.71 -11.17
CA PRO A 92 6.81 -16.56 -10.86
C PRO A 92 7.21 -15.38 -11.74
N ALA A 93 6.21 -14.71 -12.30
CA ALA A 93 6.44 -13.46 -13.00
C ALA A 93 7.12 -12.47 -12.03
N PRO A 94 8.23 -11.83 -12.43
CA PRO A 94 8.81 -10.78 -11.61
C PRO A 94 7.82 -9.62 -11.52
N LEU A 95 7.86 -8.92 -10.39
CA LEU A 95 7.13 -7.68 -10.24
C LEU A 95 7.63 -6.64 -11.26
N PRO A 96 6.74 -5.90 -11.95
CA PRO A 96 7.14 -4.87 -12.89
C PRO A 96 7.75 -3.66 -12.17
N ALA A 97 8.62 -2.92 -12.86
CA ALA A 97 9.04 -1.60 -12.39
C ALA A 97 7.84 -0.65 -12.31
N LEU A 98 7.74 0.11 -11.22
CA LEU A 98 6.69 1.12 -11.01
C LEU A 98 7.33 2.50 -11.09
N ASN A 99 6.84 3.35 -12.01
CA ASN A 99 7.44 4.66 -12.31
C ASN A 99 8.96 4.61 -12.59
N GLY A 100 9.44 3.52 -13.21
CA GLY A 100 10.86 3.31 -13.49
C GLY A 100 11.70 2.85 -12.28
N VAL A 101 11.07 2.62 -11.13
CA VAL A 101 11.71 2.05 -9.93
C VAL A 101 11.50 0.55 -9.90
N GLU A 102 12.60 -0.19 -9.75
CA GLU A 102 12.59 -1.63 -9.55
C GLU A 102 12.31 -1.98 -8.08
N PRO A 103 11.59 -3.07 -7.79
CA PRO A 103 11.31 -3.48 -6.42
C PRO A 103 12.52 -4.16 -5.76
N GLU A 104 12.73 -3.86 -4.49
CA GLU A 104 13.78 -4.47 -3.66
C GLU A 104 13.19 -5.38 -2.58
N SER A 105 13.83 -6.52 -2.31
CA SER A 105 13.36 -7.40 -1.24
C SER A 105 13.71 -6.83 0.13
N ILE A 106 12.70 -6.66 0.98
CA ILE A 106 12.85 -6.24 2.38
C ILE A 106 12.69 -7.41 3.36
N GLY A 107 12.70 -8.64 2.85
CA GLY A 107 12.52 -9.86 3.64
C GLY A 107 11.06 -10.17 3.96
N GLY A 108 10.83 -11.31 4.63
CA GLY A 108 9.48 -11.70 5.08
C GLY A 108 8.45 -11.95 3.98
N GLY A 109 8.88 -12.11 2.71
CA GLY A 109 7.98 -12.20 1.57
C GLY A 109 7.43 -10.85 1.10
N TYR A 110 8.13 -9.75 1.42
CA TYR A 110 7.78 -8.42 0.95
C TYR A 110 8.81 -7.86 -0.03
N MET A 111 8.30 -7.12 -1.00
CA MET A 111 9.05 -6.32 -1.96
C MET A 111 8.68 -4.85 -1.78
N HIS A 112 9.64 -3.96 -1.94
CA HIS A 112 9.49 -2.54 -1.65
C HIS A 112 9.96 -1.70 -2.83
N TYR A 113 9.13 -0.74 -3.22
CA TYR A 113 9.48 0.33 -4.13
C TYR A 113 9.73 1.58 -3.29
N ALA A 114 10.98 2.02 -3.23
CA ALA A 114 11.40 3.25 -2.56
C ALA A 114 11.49 4.41 -3.56
N ASP A 115 11.33 5.64 -3.08
CA ASP A 115 11.59 6.87 -3.86
C ASP A 115 10.82 6.92 -5.19
N LEU A 116 9.57 6.45 -5.20
CA LEU A 116 8.75 6.38 -6.40
C LEU A 116 8.50 7.76 -7.02
N ALA A 117 8.28 8.77 -6.18
CA ALA A 117 7.96 10.14 -6.59
C ALA A 117 6.88 10.20 -7.70
N MET A 118 5.95 9.25 -7.72
CA MET A 118 5.01 9.06 -8.82
C MET A 118 3.80 9.97 -8.61
N PRO A 119 3.56 10.98 -9.46
CA PRO A 119 2.40 11.85 -9.32
C PRO A 119 1.11 11.05 -9.53
N LEU A 120 0.11 11.31 -8.71
CA LEU A 120 -1.22 10.72 -8.82
C LEU A 120 -2.21 11.77 -9.32
N ASP A 121 -3.14 11.40 -10.19
CA ASP A 121 -4.23 12.26 -10.69
C ASP A 121 -5.49 12.19 -9.81
N TYR A 122 -5.32 11.81 -8.54
CA TYR A 122 -6.36 11.61 -7.57
C TYR A 122 -7.27 12.84 -7.39
N SER A 123 -8.58 12.61 -7.46
CA SER A 123 -9.60 13.61 -7.13
C SER A 123 -10.53 13.02 -6.09
N GLY A 124 -10.55 13.59 -4.89
CA GLY A 124 -11.24 12.98 -3.75
C GLY A 124 -10.77 13.51 -2.41
N ARG A 125 -11.12 12.79 -1.36
CA ARG A 125 -10.83 13.17 0.03
C ARG A 125 -10.09 12.05 0.75
N ILE A 126 -9.04 12.42 1.47
CA ILE A 126 -8.27 11.52 2.34
C ILE A 126 -8.45 11.99 3.78
N LEU A 127 -8.90 11.10 4.67
CA LEU A 127 -8.88 11.32 6.11
C LEU A 127 -7.57 10.76 6.67
N GLY A 128 -6.69 11.65 7.15
CA GLY A 128 -5.47 11.28 7.85
C GLY A 128 -5.53 11.63 9.32
N CYS A 129 -5.09 10.74 10.19
CA CYS A 129 -5.00 10.98 11.64
C CYS A 129 -3.55 10.87 12.11
N SER A 130 -3.12 11.83 12.93
CA SER A 130 -1.84 11.73 13.64
C SER A 130 -1.94 10.71 14.79
N GLY A 131 -0.83 10.11 15.20
CA GLY A 131 -0.81 9.09 16.27
C GLY A 131 -1.28 7.70 15.82
N ASP A 132 -1.41 6.79 16.79
CA ASP A 132 -1.89 5.42 16.56
C ASP A 132 -3.40 5.45 16.24
N PRO A 133 -3.83 4.98 15.06
CA PRO A 133 -5.25 4.93 14.67
C PRO A 133 -6.11 4.07 15.60
N ASP A 134 -5.51 3.12 16.32
CA ASP A 134 -6.15 2.21 17.29
C ASP A 134 -6.07 2.75 18.73
N SER A 135 -5.45 3.92 18.96
CA SER A 135 -5.36 4.54 20.28
C SER A 135 -6.68 5.22 20.69
N PRO A 136 -7.13 5.07 21.95
CA PRO A 136 -8.33 5.73 22.46
C PRO A 136 -8.19 7.25 22.66
N LEU A 137 -6.98 7.81 22.50
CA LEU A 137 -6.76 9.25 22.44
C LEU A 137 -6.78 9.67 20.97
N PRO A 138 -7.79 10.45 20.52
CA PRO A 138 -7.83 10.90 19.13
C PRO A 138 -6.60 11.77 18.88
N GLY A 139 -5.75 11.36 17.95
CA GLY A 139 -4.83 12.31 17.36
C GLY A 139 -5.59 13.35 16.55
N GLU A 140 -4.93 14.46 16.24
CA GLU A 140 -5.47 15.47 15.36
C GLU A 140 -5.66 14.85 13.98
N CYS A 141 -6.91 14.76 13.54
CA CYS A 141 -7.28 14.26 12.22
C CYS A 141 -7.57 15.41 11.28
N GLN A 142 -7.19 15.22 10.02
CA GLN A 142 -7.37 16.20 8.95
C GLN A 142 -7.97 15.52 7.73
N VAL A 143 -8.83 16.25 7.05
CA VAL A 143 -9.31 15.90 5.72
C VAL A 143 -8.51 16.68 4.71
N PHE A 144 -7.88 15.96 3.78
CA PHE A 144 -7.15 16.50 2.65
C PHE A 144 -7.99 16.32 1.38
N THR A 145 -8.38 17.42 0.74
CA THR A 145 -9.14 17.39 -0.51
C THR A 145 -8.22 17.61 -1.69
N PHE A 146 -8.34 16.77 -2.71
CA PHE A 146 -7.53 16.83 -3.93
C PHE A 146 -8.39 16.99 -5.18
N GLU A 147 -7.88 17.75 -6.14
CA GLU A 147 -8.42 17.87 -7.50
C GLU A 147 -7.30 17.60 -8.52
N SER A 148 -7.44 16.54 -9.32
CA SER A 148 -6.44 16.13 -10.33
C SER A 148 -5.01 16.06 -9.76
N GLY A 149 -4.87 15.46 -8.58
CA GLY A 149 -3.61 15.31 -7.88
C GLY A 149 -3.14 16.53 -7.09
N ARG A 150 -3.87 17.65 -7.14
CA ARG A 150 -3.50 18.88 -6.44
C ARG A 150 -4.22 18.99 -5.11
N LEU A 151 -3.49 19.25 -4.03
CA LEU A 151 -4.08 19.58 -2.74
C LEU A 151 -4.76 20.95 -2.85
N VAL A 152 -6.08 20.99 -2.62
CA VAL A 152 -6.87 22.23 -2.71
C VAL A 152 -7.41 22.69 -1.37
N GLU A 153 -7.52 21.79 -0.39
CA GLU A 153 -8.09 22.12 0.93
C GLU A 153 -7.55 21.18 2.02
N ILE A 154 -7.37 21.74 3.22
CA ILE A 154 -7.10 21.01 4.45
C ILE A 154 -8.12 21.46 5.50
N VAL A 155 -8.87 20.52 6.08
CA VAL A 155 -9.87 20.80 7.13
C VAL A 155 -9.59 19.95 8.36
N GLU A 156 -9.53 20.56 9.54
CA GLU A 156 -9.50 19.81 10.80
C GLU A 156 -10.80 19.00 10.97
N SER A 157 -10.65 17.70 11.21
CA SER A 157 -11.78 16.82 11.46
C SER A 157 -12.02 16.74 12.97
N SER A 158 -12.96 17.53 13.48
CA SER A 158 -13.54 17.25 14.80
C SER A 158 -14.34 15.94 14.68
N TRP A 159 -13.93 14.90 15.38
CA TRP A 159 -14.51 13.54 15.41
C TRP A 159 -16.01 13.45 15.79
N SER A 160 -16.74 14.57 15.84
CA SER A 160 -18.12 14.67 16.33
C SER A 160 -19.19 14.39 15.27
N GLY A 161 -18.85 14.18 13.99
CA GLY A 161 -19.85 14.24 12.90
C GLY A 161 -19.83 13.15 11.83
N PHE A 162 -18.88 12.21 11.84
CA PHE A 162 -18.75 11.24 10.73
C PHE A 162 -19.70 10.03 10.83
N LEU A 163 -20.53 9.94 11.88
CA LEU A 163 -21.48 8.83 12.08
C LEU A 163 -22.90 9.09 11.56
N GLU A 164 -23.22 10.27 10.99
CA GLU A 164 -24.59 10.57 10.52
C GLU A 164 -24.83 10.28 9.03
N LEU A 165 -23.87 9.71 8.29
CA LEU A 165 -24.03 9.44 6.85
C LEU A 165 -23.69 8.00 6.41
N LEU A 166 -23.76 7.03 7.32
CA LEU A 166 -23.82 5.60 6.98
C LEU A 166 -25.21 5.01 7.26
#